data_AF-A0A7J8PH23-F1
#
_entry.id   AF-A0A7J8PH23-F1
#
_cell.length_a   1.000
_cell.length_b   1.000
_cell.length_c   1.000
_cell.angle_alpha   90.00
_cell.angle_beta   90.00
_cell.angle_gamma   90.00
#
_symmetry.space_group_name_H-M   'P 1'
#
loop_
_entity.id
_entity.type
_entity.pdbx_description
1 polymer ?
#
loop_
_entity_poly.entity_id
_entity_poly.type
_entity_poly.pdbx_seq_one_letter_code
_entity_poly.pdbx_strand_id
1 'polypeptide(L)'
;KRLQVNDFSTLPEVHACAAGLKSITTSATADAIEECRKLCGGHGYLSCSGLPELFAVYIPNCTYEGDNIVMLLQVARFLMKTISRLVSGKMPVGTAAYLGRVEHLMQCHCEVQRAEDWLKHSIILEAFEARSARMSVACAESLSRFSTPEEGFGEISADLVEAAVAHCQLIIVSKFIEKLQQDIPGKGVKTQLENLCNVYALSLLHKHLGDFVSTGCITPKQGALANEQLRSLYSQVRPNAIALVDAFNHTDHYLGSVLGCYDGNVYQKLYEEAWKSPLNDTVVPDGYDEYIRPLLKQNFRTARL
;
A
#
# COMPACT_ATOMS: atom_id res chain seq x y z
N LYS A 1 -20.01 16.57 15.72
CA LYS A 1 -20.13 16.81 17.17
C LYS A 1 -19.09 17.80 17.72
N ARG A 2 -17.76 17.60 17.60
CA ARG A 2 -16.75 18.57 18.12
C ARG A 2 -16.65 19.90 17.37
N LEU A 3 -16.59 19.86 16.02
CA LEU A 3 -16.60 21.09 15.20
C LEU A 3 -17.87 21.92 15.37
N GLN A 4 -19.01 21.26 15.62
CA GLN A 4 -20.30 21.93 15.88
C GLN A 4 -20.32 22.70 17.21
N VAL A 5 -19.36 22.43 18.11
CA VAL A 5 -19.18 23.16 19.38
C VAL A 5 -17.88 23.98 19.39
N ASN A 6 -17.32 24.31 18.22
CA ASN A 6 -16.09 25.09 18.05
C ASN A 6 -14.84 24.49 18.76
N ASP A 7 -14.80 23.16 18.93
CA ASP A 7 -13.60 22.45 19.38
C ASP A 7 -12.75 22.02 18.19
N PHE A 8 -11.61 22.71 18.00
CA PHE A 8 -10.63 22.47 16.93
C PHE A 8 -9.40 21.69 17.40
N SER A 9 -9.41 21.14 18.63
CA SER A 9 -8.24 20.50 19.24
C SER A 9 -7.68 19.32 18.44
N THR A 10 -8.55 18.60 17.71
CA THR A 10 -8.19 17.42 16.90
C THR A 10 -7.89 17.76 15.43
N LEU A 11 -8.11 19.00 15.00
CA LEU A 11 -7.96 19.38 13.59
C LEU A 11 -6.55 19.10 13.02
N PRO A 12 -5.45 19.37 13.75
CA PRO A 12 -4.10 19.04 13.26
C PRO A 12 -3.88 17.55 13.02
N GLU A 13 -4.41 16.70 13.91
CA GLU A 13 -4.32 15.24 13.80
C GLU A 13 -5.14 14.72 12.62
N VAL A 14 -6.39 15.20 12.49
CA VAL A 14 -7.27 14.84 11.38
C VAL A 14 -6.63 15.18 10.03
N HIS A 15 -6.04 16.38 9.92
CA HIS A 15 -5.34 16.79 8.70
C HIS A 15 -4.17 15.87 8.39
N ALA A 16 -3.28 15.59 9.36
CA ALA A 16 -2.15 14.69 9.17
C ALA A 16 -2.61 13.27 8.80
N CYS A 17 -3.60 12.73 9.49
CA CYS A 17 -4.13 11.38 9.18
C CYS A 17 -4.72 11.33 7.77
N ALA A 18 -5.51 12.33 7.36
CA ALA A 18 -6.11 12.36 6.03
C ALA A 18 -5.04 12.47 4.93
N ALA A 19 -4.06 13.38 5.08
CA ALA A 19 -2.97 13.57 4.14
C ALA A 19 -2.12 12.28 4.02
N GLY A 20 -1.75 11.70 5.16
CA GLY A 20 -0.96 10.47 5.23
C GLY A 20 -1.67 9.26 4.61
N LEU A 21 -2.92 9.00 5.03
CA LEU A 21 -3.71 7.88 4.52
C LEU A 21 -3.99 8.02 3.02
N LYS A 22 -4.31 9.23 2.53
CA LYS A 22 -4.42 9.50 1.09
C LYS A 22 -3.15 9.07 0.39
N SER A 23 -2.00 9.59 0.82
CA SER A 23 -0.71 9.30 0.19
C SER A 23 -0.38 7.80 0.16
N ILE A 24 -0.46 7.11 1.31
CA ILE A 24 -0.06 5.70 1.37
C ILE A 24 -1.02 4.78 0.63
N THR A 25 -2.33 5.04 0.68
CA THR A 25 -3.32 4.20 0.01
C THR A 25 -3.33 4.41 -1.50
N THR A 26 -3.13 5.64 -2.00
CA THR A 26 -3.04 5.88 -3.44
C THR A 26 -1.77 5.31 -4.02
N SER A 27 -0.60 5.51 -3.39
CA SER A 27 0.64 4.87 -3.82
C SER A 27 0.53 3.35 -3.82
N ALA A 28 0.09 2.75 -2.71
CA ALA A 28 0.00 1.29 -2.60
C ALA A 28 -0.98 0.68 -3.61
N THR A 29 -2.10 1.35 -3.88
CA THR A 29 -3.10 0.86 -4.85
C THR A 29 -2.60 1.01 -6.29
N ALA A 30 -1.93 2.12 -6.63
CA ALA A 30 -1.35 2.30 -7.96
C ALA A 30 -0.31 1.21 -8.27
N ASP A 31 0.59 0.94 -7.31
CA ASP A 31 1.56 -0.15 -7.41
C ASP A 31 0.87 -1.51 -7.52
N ALA A 32 -0.18 -1.74 -6.72
CA ALA A 32 -0.91 -3.00 -6.72
C ALA A 32 -1.67 -3.26 -8.03
N ILE A 33 -2.26 -2.24 -8.67
CA ILE A 33 -2.92 -2.39 -9.97
C ILE A 33 -1.91 -2.83 -11.03
N GLU A 34 -0.75 -2.16 -11.08
CA GLU A 34 0.31 -2.51 -12.02
C GLU A 34 0.91 -3.89 -11.71
N GLU A 35 1.04 -4.26 -10.44
CA GLU A 35 1.46 -5.62 -10.05
C GLU A 35 0.42 -6.67 -10.47
N CYS A 36 -0.88 -6.41 -10.32
CA CYS A 36 -1.93 -7.29 -10.81
C CYS A 36 -1.85 -7.48 -12.34
N ARG A 37 -1.50 -6.42 -13.08
CA ARG A 37 -1.25 -6.50 -14.53
C ARG A 37 -0.10 -7.44 -14.85
N LYS A 38 1.02 -7.33 -14.13
CA LYS A 38 2.18 -8.23 -14.29
C LYS A 38 1.87 -9.67 -13.90
N LEU A 39 1.09 -9.89 -12.84
CA LEU A 39 0.65 -11.22 -12.40
C LEU A 39 -0.21 -11.96 -13.43
N CYS A 40 -0.84 -11.23 -14.36
CA CYS A 40 -1.57 -11.80 -15.50
C CYS A 40 -0.68 -12.12 -16.72
N GLY A 41 0.64 -11.95 -16.60
CA GLY A 41 1.61 -12.25 -17.66
C GLY A 41 1.35 -11.47 -18.95
N GLY A 42 1.60 -12.11 -20.09
CA GLY A 42 1.44 -11.48 -21.41
C GLY A 42 0.00 -11.05 -21.71
N HIS A 43 -1.00 -11.80 -21.24
CA HIS A 43 -2.41 -11.44 -21.47
C HIS A 43 -2.84 -10.20 -20.67
N GLY A 44 -2.19 -9.90 -19.53
CA GLY A 44 -2.40 -8.66 -18.79
C GLY A 44 -1.96 -7.40 -19.54
N TYR A 45 -1.20 -7.52 -20.64
CA TYR A 45 -0.85 -6.39 -21.49
C TYR A 45 -1.98 -5.95 -22.42
N LEU A 46 -2.91 -6.85 -22.76
CA LEU A 46 -4.02 -6.54 -23.66
C LEU A 46 -5.02 -5.57 -23.00
N SER A 47 -5.52 -4.60 -23.75
CA SER A 47 -6.51 -3.63 -23.23
C SER A 47 -7.77 -4.31 -22.69
N CYS A 48 -8.22 -5.41 -23.31
CA CYS A 48 -9.38 -6.19 -22.87
C CYS A 48 -9.16 -6.93 -21.53
N SER A 49 -7.95 -6.92 -20.97
CA SER A 49 -7.73 -7.35 -19.58
C SER A 49 -8.26 -6.34 -18.55
N GLY A 50 -8.56 -5.10 -18.95
CA GLY A 50 -9.04 -4.01 -18.09
C GLY A 50 -7.98 -3.35 -17.21
N LEU A 51 -6.86 -4.05 -16.93
CA LEU A 51 -5.81 -3.58 -16.03
C LEU A 51 -5.01 -2.37 -16.56
N PRO A 52 -4.67 -2.27 -17.87
CA PRO A 52 -3.98 -1.08 -18.40
C PRO A 52 -4.80 0.21 -18.22
N GLU A 53 -6.10 0.16 -18.52
CA GLU A 53 -7.00 1.31 -18.37
C GLU A 53 -7.21 1.65 -16.88
N LEU A 54 -7.41 0.63 -16.04
CA LEU A 54 -7.55 0.80 -14.59
C LEU A 54 -6.32 1.52 -13.99
N PHE A 55 -5.10 1.16 -14.41
CA PHE A 55 -3.91 1.85 -13.96
C PHE A 55 -3.88 3.31 -14.43
N ALA A 56 -4.14 3.54 -15.73
CA ALA A 56 -4.09 4.85 -16.34
C ALA A 56 -5.09 5.84 -15.71
N VAL A 57 -6.30 5.38 -15.37
CA VAL A 57 -7.31 6.22 -14.71
C VAL A 57 -7.04 6.41 -13.22
N TYR A 58 -6.35 5.47 -12.57
CA TYR A 58 -6.09 5.53 -11.13
C TYR A 58 -4.84 6.35 -10.76
N ILE A 59 -3.76 6.29 -11.54
CA ILE A 59 -2.48 6.91 -11.19
C ILE A 59 -2.53 8.44 -10.91
N PRO A 60 -3.43 9.26 -11.51
CA PRO A 60 -3.56 10.67 -11.14
C PRO A 60 -3.88 10.90 -9.66
N ASN A 61 -4.41 9.87 -8.97
CA ASN A 61 -4.76 9.94 -7.56
C ASN A 61 -3.55 10.18 -6.65
N CYS A 62 -2.35 9.86 -7.14
CA CYS A 62 -1.09 10.11 -6.45
C CYS A 62 -0.64 11.59 -6.53
N THR A 63 -1.26 12.40 -7.39
CA THR A 63 -0.84 13.80 -7.66
C THR A 63 -1.94 14.81 -7.35
N TYR A 64 -3.19 14.52 -7.69
CA TYR A 64 -4.30 15.44 -7.37
C TYR A 64 -4.44 15.65 -5.86
N GLU A 65 -5.15 16.69 -5.43
CA GLU A 65 -5.45 16.95 -4.00
C GLU A 65 -4.21 16.97 -3.08
N GLY A 66 -3.02 17.23 -3.66
CA GLY A 66 -1.73 17.23 -2.98
C GLY A 66 -0.85 16.05 -3.40
N ASP A 67 0.36 16.37 -3.88
CA ASP A 67 1.39 15.39 -4.18
C ASP A 67 1.67 14.48 -2.97
N ASN A 68 1.79 13.16 -3.23
CA ASN A 68 1.92 12.16 -2.17
C ASN A 68 3.13 12.38 -1.25
N ILE A 69 4.27 12.86 -1.75
CA ILE A 69 5.46 13.13 -0.92
C ILE A 69 5.23 14.40 -0.11
N VAL A 70 4.67 15.45 -0.71
CA VAL A 70 4.33 16.69 0.01
C VAL A 70 3.34 16.40 1.14
N MET A 71 2.35 15.53 0.93
CA MET A 71 1.41 15.09 1.97
C MET A 71 2.11 14.35 3.10
N LEU A 72 3.05 13.44 2.80
CA LEU A 72 3.83 12.74 3.83
C LEU A 72 4.73 13.69 4.64
N LEU A 73 5.29 14.73 4.01
CA LEU A 73 6.03 15.77 4.72
C LEU A 73 5.14 16.57 5.69
N GLN A 74 3.84 16.76 5.39
CA GLN A 74 2.90 17.36 6.35
C GLN A 74 2.69 16.45 7.57
N VAL A 75 2.61 15.13 7.37
CA VAL A 75 2.55 14.15 8.47
C VAL A 75 3.83 14.20 9.30
N ALA A 76 5.00 14.25 8.65
CA ALA A 76 6.27 14.35 9.34
C ALA A 76 6.34 15.59 10.23
N ARG A 77 5.90 16.77 9.76
CA ARG A 77 5.79 17.98 10.59
C ARG A 77 4.88 17.79 11.79
N PHE A 78 3.75 17.11 11.62
CA PHE A 78 2.85 16.77 12.72
C PHE A 78 3.55 15.86 13.76
N LEU A 79 4.30 14.84 13.33
CA LEU A 79 5.04 13.95 14.21
C LEU A 79 6.14 14.70 14.98
N MET A 80 6.95 15.51 14.31
CA MET A 80 8.02 16.29 14.96
C MET A 80 7.46 17.25 16.00
N LYS A 81 6.35 17.92 15.68
CA LYS A 81 5.64 18.80 16.63
C LYS A 81 5.08 18.02 17.82
N THR A 82 4.61 16.80 17.60
CA THR A 82 4.07 15.93 18.66
C THR A 82 5.17 15.48 19.61
N ILE A 83 6.35 15.08 19.09
CA ILE A 83 7.51 14.73 19.90
C ILE A 83 8.01 15.94 20.71
N SER A 84 8.13 17.11 20.10
CA SER A 84 8.51 18.34 20.81
C SER A 84 7.56 18.67 21.98
N ARG A 85 6.25 18.46 21.79
CA ARG A 85 5.23 18.64 22.83
C ARG A 85 5.32 17.60 23.94
N LEU A 86 5.66 16.35 23.60
CA LEU A 86 5.87 15.28 24.57
C LEU A 86 7.03 15.61 25.52
N VAL A 87 8.15 16.13 24.98
CA VAL A 87 9.28 16.63 25.79
C VAL A 87 8.84 17.77 26.73
N SER A 88 7.84 18.55 26.32
CA SER A 88 7.23 19.60 27.15
C SER A 88 6.15 19.10 28.12
N GLY A 89 6.02 17.78 28.32
CA GLY A 89 5.07 17.15 29.24
C GLY A 89 3.62 17.06 28.74
N LYS A 90 3.35 17.38 27.46
CA LYS A 90 1.99 17.29 26.90
C LYS A 90 1.78 15.93 26.24
N MET A 91 0.92 15.12 26.84
CA MET A 91 0.60 13.78 26.32
C MET A 91 -0.08 13.83 24.95
N PRO A 92 0.42 13.09 23.95
CA PRO A 92 -0.26 12.87 22.67
C PRO A 92 -1.59 12.12 22.87
N VAL A 93 -2.52 12.31 21.92
CA VAL A 93 -3.82 11.65 21.89
C VAL A 93 -4.10 11.07 20.50
N GLY A 94 -5.16 10.31 20.37
CA GLY A 94 -5.62 9.79 19.08
C GLY A 94 -4.63 8.82 18.44
N THR A 95 -4.39 8.95 17.13
CA THR A 95 -3.48 8.08 16.37
C THR A 95 -2.01 8.21 16.80
N ALA A 96 -1.65 9.32 17.45
CA ALA A 96 -0.31 9.54 17.99
C ALA A 96 -0.18 9.17 19.48
N ALA A 97 -1.23 8.65 20.13
CA ALA A 97 -1.23 8.35 21.57
C ALA A 97 -0.12 7.36 21.99
N TYR A 98 0.28 6.44 21.12
CA TYR A 98 1.37 5.49 21.38
C TYR A 98 2.70 6.18 21.69
N LEU A 99 2.94 7.39 21.14
CA LEU A 99 4.14 8.19 21.46
C LEU A 99 4.19 8.59 22.94
N GLY A 100 3.05 8.61 23.65
CA GLY A 100 3.04 8.79 25.10
C GLY A 100 3.74 7.67 25.87
N ARG A 101 3.96 6.50 25.25
CA ARG A 101 4.69 5.35 25.80
C ARG A 101 6.11 5.23 25.25
N VAL A 102 6.68 6.33 24.73
CA VAL A 102 8.00 6.30 24.05
C VAL A 102 9.10 5.69 24.91
N GLU A 103 9.15 5.96 26.22
CA GLU A 103 10.16 5.39 27.12
C GLU A 103 10.18 3.86 27.08
N HIS A 104 8.99 3.25 27.13
CA HIS A 104 8.83 1.81 27.00
C HIS A 104 9.15 1.32 25.58
N LEU A 105 8.60 1.98 24.55
CA LEU A 105 8.79 1.57 23.14
C LEU A 105 10.25 1.68 22.67
N MET A 106 11.04 2.56 23.29
CA MET A 106 12.48 2.69 23.06
C MET A 106 13.32 1.64 23.80
N GLN A 107 12.68 0.77 24.59
CA GLN A 107 13.34 -0.30 25.37
C GLN A 107 12.63 -1.65 25.25
N CYS A 108 11.56 -1.74 24.46
CA CYS A 108 10.79 -2.97 24.33
C CYS A 108 11.63 -4.11 23.78
N HIS A 109 11.24 -5.33 24.15
CA HIS A 109 11.78 -6.56 23.59
C HIS A 109 10.61 -7.45 23.19
N CYS A 110 10.60 -7.88 21.94
CA CYS A 110 9.56 -8.74 21.43
C CYS A 110 9.65 -10.12 22.10
N GLU A 111 8.53 -10.64 22.61
CA GLU A 111 8.46 -11.93 23.29
C GLU A 111 8.21 -13.13 22.35
N VAL A 112 8.20 -12.91 21.03
CA VAL A 112 7.95 -13.96 20.04
C VAL A 112 8.99 -15.07 20.15
N GLN A 113 8.53 -16.31 20.31
CA GLN A 113 9.37 -17.51 20.31
C GLN A 113 8.99 -18.49 19.20
N ARG A 114 7.75 -18.45 18.72
CA ARG A 114 7.21 -19.30 17.66
C ARG A 114 6.47 -18.48 16.61
N ALA A 115 6.27 -19.04 15.42
CA ALA A 115 5.61 -18.35 14.31
C ALA A 115 4.20 -17.88 14.69
N GLU A 116 3.45 -18.70 15.43
CA GLU A 116 2.06 -18.42 15.81
C GLU A 116 1.93 -17.26 16.82
N ASP A 117 3.01 -16.91 17.54
CA ASP A 117 2.99 -15.76 18.44
C ASP A 117 2.72 -14.45 17.68
N TRP A 118 3.11 -14.37 16.40
CA TRP A 118 2.81 -13.23 15.54
C TRP A 118 1.31 -13.04 15.26
N LEU A 119 0.45 -14.03 15.54
CA LEU A 119 -1.00 -13.88 15.43
C LEU A 119 -1.61 -13.08 16.60
N LYS A 120 -0.83 -12.82 17.66
CA LYS A 120 -1.27 -12.00 18.78
C LYS A 120 -1.26 -10.53 18.36
N HIS A 121 -2.45 -9.95 18.22
CA HIS A 121 -2.62 -8.55 17.82
C HIS A 121 -1.84 -7.55 18.69
N SER A 122 -1.66 -7.83 19.99
CA SER A 122 -0.85 -6.98 20.88
C SER A 122 0.63 -6.94 20.49
N ILE A 123 1.20 -8.07 20.07
CA ILE A 123 2.59 -8.16 19.61
C ILE A 123 2.77 -7.40 18.29
N ILE A 124 1.84 -7.56 17.36
CA ILE A 124 1.85 -6.81 16.10
C ILE A 124 1.80 -5.29 16.38
N LEU A 125 0.87 -4.85 17.23
CA LEU A 125 0.73 -3.43 17.54
C LEU A 125 1.99 -2.86 18.17
N GLU A 126 2.54 -3.51 19.19
CA GLU A 126 3.76 -3.05 19.86
C GLU A 126 4.95 -2.98 18.90
N ALA A 127 5.10 -3.94 17.99
CA ALA A 127 6.13 -3.93 16.96
C ALA A 127 6.03 -2.70 16.03
N PHE A 128 4.83 -2.37 15.56
CA PHE A 128 4.60 -1.23 14.68
C PHE A 128 4.68 0.12 15.41
N GLU A 129 4.21 0.18 16.65
CA GLU A 129 4.36 1.34 17.53
C GLU A 129 5.83 1.62 17.82
N ALA A 130 6.62 0.59 18.17
CA ALA A 130 8.05 0.70 18.41
C ALA A 130 8.79 1.18 17.16
N ARG A 131 8.51 0.60 15.98
CA ARG A 131 9.07 1.05 14.70
C ARG A 131 8.79 2.53 14.47
N SER A 132 7.53 2.93 14.50
CA SER A 132 7.15 4.31 14.22
C SER A 132 7.71 5.30 15.25
N ALA A 133 7.72 4.93 16.53
CA ALA A 133 8.31 5.75 17.59
C ALA A 133 9.82 5.94 17.39
N ARG A 134 10.56 4.85 17.15
CA ARG A 134 12.03 4.88 16.93
C ARG A 134 12.41 5.77 15.77
N MET A 135 11.75 5.60 14.61
CA MET A 135 12.02 6.40 13.42
C MET A 135 11.71 7.88 13.66
N SER A 136 10.59 8.17 14.31
CA SER A 136 10.18 9.56 14.57
C SER A 136 11.11 10.23 15.59
N VAL A 137 11.54 9.54 16.64
CA VAL A 137 12.51 10.05 17.62
C VAL A 137 13.87 10.28 16.98
N ALA A 138 14.36 9.34 16.16
CA ALA A 138 15.61 9.50 15.43
C ALA A 138 15.59 10.73 14.51
N CYS A 139 14.49 10.96 13.79
CA CYS A 139 14.32 12.18 12.99
C CYS A 139 14.35 13.45 13.85
N ALA A 140 13.66 13.45 15.00
CA ALA A 140 13.65 14.60 15.91
C ALA A 140 15.04 14.90 16.48
N GLU A 141 15.80 13.86 16.86
CA GLU A 141 17.19 14.00 17.30
C GLU A 141 18.10 14.51 16.19
N SER A 142 17.96 14.02 14.96
CA SER A 142 18.70 14.52 13.80
C SER A 142 18.39 15.99 13.52
N LEU A 143 17.11 16.40 13.54
CA LEU A 143 16.71 17.80 13.38
C LEU A 143 17.33 18.73 14.43
N SER A 144 17.50 18.24 15.66
CA SER A 144 18.08 19.03 16.75
C SER A 144 19.55 19.43 16.53
N ARG A 145 20.24 18.79 15.58
CA ARG A 145 21.65 19.08 15.25
C ARG A 145 21.81 20.22 14.25
N PHE A 146 20.73 20.64 13.59
CA PHE A 146 20.77 21.73 12.60
C PHE A 146 20.52 23.09 13.26
N SER A 147 21.11 24.13 12.67
CA SER A 147 20.98 25.50 13.17
C SER A 147 19.55 26.03 13.02
N THR A 148 18.86 25.64 11.95
CA THR A 148 17.46 26.01 11.70
C THR A 148 16.60 24.77 11.43
N PRO A 149 15.34 24.74 11.93
CA PRO A 149 14.43 23.62 11.67
C PRO A 149 14.17 23.41 10.17
N GLU A 150 14.05 24.48 9.39
CA GLU A 150 13.75 24.42 7.95
C GLU A 150 14.90 23.80 7.15
N GLU A 151 16.15 24.15 7.46
CA GLU A 151 17.34 23.56 6.84
C GLU A 151 17.41 22.06 7.12
N GLY A 152 17.29 21.67 8.40
CA GLY A 152 17.28 20.27 8.78
C GLY A 152 16.13 19.50 8.12
N PHE A 153 14.94 20.09 8.06
CA PHE A 153 13.77 19.45 7.45
C PHE A 153 13.95 19.23 5.93
N GLY A 154 14.68 20.12 5.24
CA GLY A 154 15.07 19.93 3.86
C GLY A 154 16.08 18.78 3.71
N GLU A 155 17.13 18.80 4.53
CA GLU A 155 18.25 17.86 4.46
C GLU A 155 17.82 16.41 4.75
N ILE A 156 17.03 16.19 5.80
CA ILE A 156 16.59 14.84 6.22
C ILE A 156 15.16 14.50 5.73
N SER A 157 14.70 15.16 4.66
CA SER A 157 13.34 15.00 4.14
C SER A 157 12.99 13.54 3.77
N ALA A 158 13.96 12.78 3.28
CA ALA A 158 13.79 11.35 2.99
C ALA A 158 13.45 10.54 4.26
N ASP A 159 14.25 10.68 5.32
CA ASP A 159 14.03 10.00 6.61
C ASP A 159 12.69 10.40 7.23
N LEU A 160 12.33 11.68 7.13
CA LEU A 160 11.06 12.22 7.59
C LEU A 160 9.86 11.58 6.88
N VAL A 161 9.96 11.38 5.57
CA VAL A 161 8.93 10.69 4.77
C VAL A 161 8.82 9.23 5.21
N GLU A 162 9.92 8.53 5.43
CA GLU A 162 9.89 7.14 5.89
C GLU A 162 9.25 7.00 7.29
N ALA A 163 9.58 7.91 8.22
CA ALA A 163 8.93 7.95 9.54
C ALA A 163 7.42 8.21 9.44
N ALA A 164 7.00 9.12 8.54
CA ALA A 164 5.59 9.36 8.25
C ALA A 164 4.89 8.13 7.66
N VAL A 165 5.53 7.41 6.74
CA VAL A 165 5.00 6.15 6.18
C VAL A 165 4.82 5.10 7.27
N ALA A 166 5.82 4.92 8.15
CA ALA A 166 5.74 3.97 9.26
C ALA A 166 4.56 4.30 10.21
N HIS A 167 4.34 5.58 10.50
CA HIS A 167 3.19 6.04 11.28
C HIS A 167 1.86 5.73 10.58
N CYS A 168 1.73 6.03 9.29
CA CYS A 168 0.50 5.78 8.55
C CYS A 168 0.19 4.28 8.41
N GLN A 169 1.22 3.45 8.23
CA GLN A 169 1.07 1.98 8.22
C GLN A 169 0.59 1.44 9.58
N LEU A 170 1.12 1.97 10.70
CA LEU A 170 0.62 1.67 12.05
C LEU A 170 -0.87 2.03 12.19
N ILE A 171 -1.31 3.17 11.65
CA ILE A 171 -2.73 3.54 11.66
C ILE A 171 -3.56 2.47 10.94
N ILE A 172 -3.18 2.04 9.73
CA ILE A 172 -3.95 1.03 9.00
C ILE A 172 -4.00 -0.30 9.76
N VAL A 173 -2.86 -0.78 10.25
CA VAL A 173 -2.78 -2.03 11.03
C VAL A 173 -3.65 -1.96 12.28
N SER A 174 -3.58 -0.87 13.04
CA SER A 174 -4.39 -0.69 14.24
C SER A 174 -5.89 -0.64 13.93
N LYS A 175 -6.29 0.04 12.85
CA LYS A 175 -7.71 0.10 12.45
C LYS A 175 -8.25 -1.23 11.94
N PHE A 176 -7.42 -2.05 11.27
CA PHE A 176 -7.82 -3.40 10.91
C PHE A 176 -8.01 -4.26 12.17
N ILE A 177 -7.07 -4.24 13.11
CA ILE A 177 -7.20 -4.95 14.39
C ILE A 177 -8.42 -4.48 15.18
N GLU A 178 -8.67 -3.18 15.29
CA GLU A 178 -9.87 -2.62 15.92
C GLU A 178 -11.16 -3.10 15.24
N LYS A 179 -11.17 -3.21 13.91
CA LYS A 179 -12.33 -3.75 13.18
C LYS A 179 -12.63 -5.19 13.58
N LEU A 180 -11.61 -6.01 13.80
CA LEU A 180 -11.75 -7.41 14.22
C LEU A 180 -12.23 -7.57 15.66
N GLN A 181 -12.15 -6.53 16.50
CA GLN A 181 -12.72 -6.54 17.85
C GLN A 181 -14.25 -6.39 17.86
N GLN A 182 -14.83 -5.94 16.74
CA GLN A 182 -16.27 -5.81 16.60
C GLN A 182 -16.94 -7.18 16.39
N ASP A 183 -18.27 -7.19 16.55
CA ASP A 183 -19.08 -8.32 16.12
C ASP A 183 -19.19 -8.32 14.59
N ILE A 184 -18.76 -9.42 13.97
CA ILE A 184 -18.75 -9.60 12.52
C ILE A 184 -19.54 -10.88 12.23
N PRO A 185 -20.80 -10.75 11.76
CA PRO A 185 -21.64 -11.90 11.52
C PRO A 185 -21.17 -12.72 10.31
N GLY A 186 -21.51 -14.01 10.31
CA GLY A 186 -21.19 -14.94 9.23
C GLY A 186 -20.13 -15.96 9.61
N LYS A 187 -20.42 -17.24 9.36
CA LYS A 187 -19.54 -18.34 9.71
C LYS A 187 -18.22 -18.22 8.92
N GLY A 188 -17.10 -18.12 9.64
CA GLY A 188 -15.76 -18.05 9.05
C GLY A 188 -15.37 -16.69 8.47
N VAL A 189 -16.27 -15.70 8.39
CA VAL A 189 -15.97 -14.36 7.86
C VAL A 189 -14.88 -13.68 8.69
N LYS A 190 -15.07 -13.64 10.02
CA LYS A 190 -14.10 -13.05 10.94
C LYS A 190 -12.72 -13.73 10.83
N THR A 191 -12.69 -15.06 10.71
CA THR A 191 -11.45 -15.82 10.54
C THR A 191 -10.70 -15.45 9.26
N GLN A 192 -11.41 -15.26 8.13
CA GLN A 192 -10.75 -14.83 6.90
C GLN A 192 -10.25 -13.38 7.00
N LEU A 193 -11.00 -12.49 7.67
CA LEU A 193 -10.55 -11.12 7.91
C LEU A 193 -9.35 -11.06 8.86
N GLU A 194 -9.28 -11.94 9.87
CA GLU A 194 -8.10 -12.12 10.75
C GLU A 194 -6.88 -12.57 9.94
N ASN A 195 -7.06 -13.52 9.03
CA ASN A 195 -5.98 -13.95 8.13
C ASN A 195 -5.48 -12.80 7.25
N LEU A 196 -6.38 -12.03 6.65
CA LEU A 196 -6.01 -10.88 5.81
C LEU A 196 -5.33 -9.76 6.63
N CYS A 197 -5.79 -9.50 7.86
CA CYS A 197 -5.15 -8.55 8.76
C CYS A 197 -3.71 -8.96 9.08
N ASN A 198 -3.49 -10.23 9.42
CA ASN A 198 -2.17 -10.75 9.73
C ASN A 198 -1.28 -10.82 8.48
N VAL A 199 -1.82 -11.17 7.30
CA VAL A 199 -1.09 -11.09 6.02
C VAL A 199 -0.63 -9.65 5.76
N TYR A 200 -1.51 -8.66 5.92
CA TYR A 200 -1.18 -7.26 5.72
C TYR A 200 -0.07 -6.81 6.69
N ALA A 201 -0.21 -7.06 7.99
CA ALA A 201 0.78 -6.67 8.97
C ALA A 201 2.13 -7.37 8.77
N LEU A 202 2.14 -8.69 8.57
CA LEU A 202 3.39 -9.45 8.43
C LEU A 202 4.07 -9.23 7.07
N SER A 203 3.32 -8.93 6.00
CA SER A 203 3.92 -8.53 4.72
C SER A 203 4.61 -7.17 4.80
N LEU A 204 4.04 -6.20 5.54
CA LEU A 204 4.70 -4.94 5.83
C LEU A 204 5.93 -5.12 6.71
N LEU A 205 5.85 -5.99 7.73
CA LEU A 205 7.01 -6.35 8.56
C LEU A 205 8.14 -6.92 7.71
N HIS A 206 7.82 -7.85 6.81
CA HIS A 206 8.79 -8.43 5.88
C HIS A 206 9.40 -7.36 4.96
N LYS A 207 8.56 -6.54 4.31
CA LYS A 207 8.99 -5.50 3.36
C LYS A 207 9.91 -4.46 4.01
N HIS A 208 9.65 -4.13 5.26
CA HIS A 208 10.38 -3.10 6.02
C HIS A 208 11.21 -3.69 7.17
N LEU A 209 11.70 -4.93 7.02
CA LEU A 209 12.37 -5.66 8.11
C LEU A 209 13.56 -4.89 8.69
N GLY A 210 14.28 -4.12 7.86
CA GLY A 210 15.37 -3.25 8.29
C GLY A 210 14.95 -2.28 9.41
N ASP A 211 13.81 -1.61 9.25
CA ASP A 211 13.28 -0.66 10.23
C ASP A 211 12.95 -1.37 11.55
N PHE A 212 12.28 -2.53 11.48
CA PHE A 212 11.89 -3.30 12.66
C PHE A 212 13.10 -3.84 13.43
N VAL A 213 14.11 -4.35 12.73
CA VAL A 213 15.34 -4.84 13.37
C VAL A 213 16.18 -3.69 13.93
N SER A 214 16.20 -2.54 13.25
CA SER A 214 16.92 -1.34 13.73
C SER A 214 16.36 -0.79 15.04
N THR A 215 15.13 -1.17 15.42
CA THR A 215 14.62 -0.87 16.76
C THR A 215 15.35 -1.63 17.87
N GLY A 216 16.00 -2.76 17.59
CA GLY A 216 16.50 -3.67 18.63
C GLY A 216 15.42 -4.40 19.42
N CYS A 217 14.13 -4.05 19.25
CA CYS A 217 13.00 -4.72 19.88
C CYS A 217 12.68 -6.05 19.19
N ILE A 218 12.92 -6.15 17.88
CA ILE A 218 12.74 -7.38 17.09
C ILE A 218 14.11 -7.90 16.63
N THR A 219 14.35 -9.19 16.85
CA THR A 219 15.56 -9.87 16.37
C THR A 219 15.39 -10.41 14.94
N PRO A 220 16.48 -10.64 14.19
CA PRO A 220 16.40 -11.31 12.88
C PRO A 220 15.71 -12.68 12.93
N LYS A 221 15.88 -13.43 14.02
CA LYS A 221 15.20 -14.71 14.24
C LYS A 221 13.68 -14.54 14.31
N GLN A 222 13.20 -13.52 15.02
CA GLN A 222 11.76 -13.22 15.12
C GLN A 222 11.20 -12.71 13.78
N GLY A 223 11.99 -11.94 13.02
CA GLY A 223 11.65 -11.60 11.63
C GLY A 223 11.53 -12.84 10.73
N ALA A 224 12.41 -13.84 10.89
CA ALA A 224 12.29 -15.10 10.17
C ALA A 224 11.03 -15.90 10.56
N LEU A 225 10.65 -15.90 11.85
CA LEU A 225 9.39 -16.47 12.32
C LEU A 225 8.16 -15.74 11.75
N ALA A 226 8.22 -14.42 11.58
CA ALA A 226 7.17 -13.66 10.91
C ALA A 226 6.99 -14.12 9.45
N ASN A 227 8.10 -14.35 8.74
CA ASN A 227 8.06 -14.86 7.36
C ASN A 227 7.50 -16.29 7.28
N GLU A 228 7.80 -17.13 8.27
CA GLU A 228 7.20 -18.46 8.39
C GLU A 228 5.69 -18.39 8.59
N GLN A 229 5.24 -17.55 9.53
CA GLN A 229 3.82 -17.35 9.78
C GLN A 229 3.10 -16.77 8.56
N LEU A 230 3.72 -15.82 7.85
CA LEU A 230 3.18 -15.23 6.62
C LEU A 230 2.96 -16.30 5.53
N ARG A 231 3.91 -17.23 5.34
CA ARG A 231 3.75 -18.36 4.40
C ARG A 231 2.59 -19.27 4.80
N SER A 232 2.45 -19.58 6.09
CA SER A 232 1.32 -20.37 6.60
C SER A 232 -0.02 -19.68 6.31
N LEU A 233 -0.10 -18.37 6.52
CA LEU A 233 -1.30 -17.58 6.23
C LEU A 233 -1.64 -17.57 4.73
N TYR A 234 -0.66 -17.48 3.83
CA TYR A 234 -0.91 -17.61 2.39
C TYR A 234 -1.57 -18.94 2.04
N SER A 235 -1.10 -20.06 2.63
CA SER A 235 -1.73 -21.36 2.43
C SER A 235 -3.18 -21.42 2.94
N GLN A 236 -3.50 -20.70 4.02
CA GLN A 236 -4.85 -20.62 4.58
C GLN A 236 -5.79 -19.73 3.77
N VAL A 237 -5.28 -18.63 3.19
CA VAL A 237 -6.05 -17.72 2.33
C VAL A 237 -6.31 -18.33 0.95
N ARG A 238 -5.35 -19.11 0.42
CA ARG A 238 -5.41 -19.70 -0.93
C ARG A 238 -6.74 -20.40 -1.30
N PRO A 239 -7.35 -21.27 -0.48
CA PRO A 239 -8.64 -21.89 -0.81
C PRO A 239 -9.82 -20.90 -0.84
N ASN A 240 -9.68 -19.74 -0.18
CA ASN A 240 -10.72 -18.72 -0.07
C ASN A 240 -10.52 -17.54 -1.02
N ALA A 241 -9.41 -17.50 -1.78
CA ALA A 241 -9.01 -16.34 -2.57
C ALA A 241 -10.11 -15.87 -3.55
N ILE A 242 -10.78 -16.79 -4.24
CA ILE A 242 -11.88 -16.46 -5.17
C ILE A 242 -13.09 -15.89 -4.41
N ALA A 243 -13.55 -16.58 -3.37
CA ALA A 243 -14.68 -16.10 -2.57
C ALA A 243 -14.43 -14.71 -1.92
N LEU A 244 -13.17 -14.41 -1.57
CA LEU A 244 -12.78 -13.11 -1.03
C LEU A 244 -12.89 -11.97 -2.06
N VAL A 245 -12.59 -12.24 -3.33
CA VAL A 245 -12.75 -11.23 -4.40
C VAL A 245 -14.18 -11.19 -4.94
N ASP A 246 -14.91 -12.31 -4.93
CA ASP A 246 -16.34 -12.35 -5.25
C ASP A 246 -17.16 -11.50 -4.25
N ALA A 247 -16.70 -11.39 -3.00
CA ALA A 247 -17.32 -10.55 -1.98
C ALA A 247 -17.32 -9.05 -2.34
N PHE A 248 -16.50 -8.60 -3.30
CA PHE A 248 -16.59 -7.24 -3.84
C PHE A 248 -17.85 -7.02 -4.67
N ASN A 249 -18.48 -8.09 -5.13
CA ASN A 249 -19.75 -8.10 -5.86
C ASN A 249 -19.71 -7.19 -7.10
N HIS A 250 -18.58 -7.18 -7.82
CA HIS A 250 -18.43 -6.47 -9.08
C HIS A 250 -19.00 -7.30 -10.22
N THR A 251 -19.81 -6.68 -11.07
CA THR A 251 -20.30 -7.30 -12.33
C THR A 251 -19.20 -7.30 -13.39
N ASP A 252 -19.23 -8.25 -14.33
CA ASP A 252 -18.33 -8.29 -15.50
C ASP A 252 -18.30 -6.95 -16.27
N HIS A 253 -19.45 -6.28 -16.40
CA HIS A 253 -19.55 -4.96 -17.03
C HIS A 253 -18.71 -3.89 -16.32
N TYR A 254 -18.78 -3.85 -14.98
CA TYR A 254 -17.99 -2.91 -14.18
C TYR A 254 -16.51 -3.26 -14.16
N LEU A 255 -16.17 -4.55 -14.08
CA LEU A 255 -14.78 -5.00 -14.13
C LEU A 255 -14.12 -4.71 -15.47
N GLY A 256 -14.88 -4.75 -16.58
CA GLY A 256 -14.35 -4.47 -17.92
C GLY A 256 -13.18 -5.39 -18.29
N SER A 257 -13.14 -6.60 -17.75
CA SER A 257 -11.99 -7.51 -17.83
C SER A 257 -12.40 -8.87 -18.36
N VAL A 258 -11.81 -9.26 -19.48
CA VAL A 258 -11.91 -10.63 -19.99
C VAL A 258 -11.23 -11.63 -19.06
N LEU A 259 -10.10 -11.25 -18.46
CA LEU A 259 -9.33 -12.13 -17.58
C LEU A 259 -10.03 -12.34 -16.23
N GLY A 260 -10.73 -11.31 -15.75
CA GLY A 260 -11.49 -11.31 -14.50
C GLY A 260 -12.96 -11.67 -14.65
N CYS A 261 -13.37 -12.30 -15.76
CA CYS A 261 -14.77 -12.66 -15.97
C CYS A 261 -15.25 -13.70 -14.94
N TYR A 262 -16.46 -13.52 -14.43
CA TYR A 262 -17.01 -14.30 -13.31
C TYR A 262 -17.08 -15.80 -13.58
N ASP A 263 -17.38 -16.20 -14.81
CA ASP A 263 -17.48 -17.61 -15.22
C ASP A 263 -16.12 -18.30 -15.47
N GLY A 264 -15.02 -17.53 -15.45
CA GLY A 264 -13.68 -18.04 -15.73
C GLY A 264 -13.46 -18.48 -17.19
N ASN A 265 -14.37 -18.17 -18.12
CA ASN A 265 -14.26 -18.56 -19.54
C ASN A 265 -13.34 -17.60 -20.32
N VAL A 266 -12.10 -17.46 -19.85
CA VAL A 266 -11.15 -16.44 -20.30
C VAL A 266 -10.72 -16.63 -21.75
N TYR A 267 -10.30 -17.83 -22.15
CA TYR A 267 -9.68 -18.04 -23.46
C TYR A 267 -10.63 -17.85 -24.64
N GLN A 268 -11.88 -18.28 -24.49
CA GLN A 268 -12.90 -18.06 -25.51
C GLN A 268 -13.20 -16.57 -25.66
N LYS A 269 -13.41 -15.87 -24.54
CA LYS A 269 -13.68 -14.42 -24.55
C LYS A 269 -12.49 -13.62 -25.09
N LEU A 270 -11.25 -14.02 -24.81
CA LEU A 270 -10.05 -13.39 -25.39
C LEU A 270 -10.05 -13.49 -26.92
N TYR A 271 -10.39 -14.67 -27.44
CA TYR A 271 -10.48 -14.89 -28.88
C TYR A 271 -11.61 -14.05 -29.50
N GLU A 272 -12.77 -14.01 -28.87
CA GLU A 272 -13.92 -13.20 -29.31
C GLU A 272 -13.59 -11.70 -29.29
N GLU A 273 -12.92 -11.18 -28.26
CA GLU A 273 -12.49 -9.79 -28.19
C GLU A 273 -11.45 -9.43 -29.25
N ALA A 274 -10.53 -10.34 -29.58
CA ALA A 274 -9.53 -10.09 -30.62
C ALA A 274 -10.21 -9.81 -31.98
N TRP A 275 -11.26 -10.53 -32.32
CA TRP A 275 -12.02 -10.34 -33.56
C TRP A 275 -12.78 -9.03 -33.64
N LYS A 276 -13.05 -8.36 -32.51
CA LYS A 276 -13.71 -7.03 -32.50
C LYS A 276 -12.76 -5.88 -32.83
N SER A 277 -11.45 -6.14 -32.89
CA SER A 277 -10.46 -5.14 -33.29
C SER A 277 -10.71 -4.69 -34.73
N PRO A 278 -10.77 -3.37 -35.03
CA PRO A 278 -10.97 -2.88 -36.39
C PRO A 278 -9.83 -3.28 -37.34
N LEU A 279 -8.65 -3.64 -36.81
CA LEU A 279 -7.55 -4.18 -37.62
C LEU A 279 -7.88 -5.55 -38.24
N ASN A 280 -8.91 -6.23 -37.75
CA ASN A 280 -9.38 -7.51 -38.28
C ASN A 280 -10.60 -7.36 -39.22
N ASP A 281 -11.03 -6.13 -39.51
CA ASP A 281 -12.12 -5.87 -40.47
C ASP A 281 -11.75 -6.33 -41.90
N THR A 282 -10.46 -6.31 -42.21
CA THR A 282 -9.89 -6.79 -43.47
C THR A 282 -8.74 -7.76 -43.22
N VAL A 283 -8.62 -8.78 -44.08
CA VAL A 283 -7.49 -9.74 -44.00
C VAL A 283 -6.19 -9.11 -44.51
N VAL A 284 -6.29 -8.20 -45.48
CA VAL A 284 -5.15 -7.45 -46.01
C VAL A 284 -5.22 -6.05 -45.42
N PRO A 285 -4.21 -5.61 -44.66
CA PRO A 285 -4.26 -4.32 -43.98
C PRO A 285 -4.15 -3.17 -44.98
N ASP A 286 -4.81 -2.06 -44.65
CA ASP A 286 -4.65 -0.80 -45.35
C ASP A 286 -3.17 -0.38 -45.36
N GLY A 287 -2.68 0.10 -46.50
CA GLY A 287 -1.26 0.42 -46.71
C GLY A 287 -0.40 -0.75 -47.18
N TYR A 288 -0.94 -1.97 -47.31
CA TYR A 288 -0.19 -3.11 -47.86
C TYR A 288 0.31 -2.82 -49.28
N ASP A 289 -0.53 -2.26 -50.15
CA ASP A 289 -0.17 -2.06 -51.56
C ASP A 289 0.83 -0.93 -51.78
N GLU A 290 0.76 0.10 -50.96
CA GLU A 290 1.61 1.29 -51.00
C GLU A 290 2.97 1.06 -50.34
N TYR A 291 3.00 0.35 -49.20
CA TYR A 291 4.18 0.33 -48.33
C TYR A 291 4.82 -1.05 -48.18
N ILE A 292 4.03 -2.13 -48.21
CA ILE A 292 4.55 -3.50 -47.95
C ILE A 292 4.85 -4.21 -49.27
N ARG A 293 3.91 -4.21 -50.22
CA ARG A 293 4.02 -4.88 -51.52
C ARG A 293 5.26 -4.41 -52.31
N PRO A 294 5.60 -3.11 -52.39
CA PRO A 294 6.81 -2.68 -53.11
C PRO A 294 8.10 -3.13 -52.44
N LEU A 295 8.13 -3.13 -51.09
CA LEU A 295 9.27 -3.62 -50.29
C LEU A 295 9.54 -5.10 -50.57
N LEU A 296 8.49 -5.92 -50.51
CA LEU A 296 8.58 -7.36 -50.74
C LEU A 296 8.99 -7.70 -52.18
N LYS A 297 8.55 -6.90 -53.16
CA LYS A 297 8.88 -7.10 -54.58
C LYS A 297 10.21 -6.48 -55.00
N GLN A 298 10.96 -5.88 -54.06
CA GLN A 298 12.18 -5.11 -54.34
C GLN A 298 12.00 -4.04 -55.43
N ASN A 299 10.78 -3.52 -55.58
CA ASN A 299 10.46 -2.45 -56.52
C ASN A 299 10.85 -1.08 -55.93
N PHE A 300 12.05 -0.99 -55.35
CA PHE A 300 12.60 0.26 -54.90
C PHE A 300 13.03 1.06 -56.12
N ARG A 301 12.35 2.18 -56.38
CA ARG A 301 13.01 3.26 -57.11
C ARG A 301 14.11 3.76 -56.17
N THR A 302 15.37 3.41 -56.45
CA THR A 302 16.51 4.09 -55.84
C THR A 302 16.30 5.57 -56.07
N ALA A 303 16.10 6.33 -54.99
CA ALA A 303 16.14 7.78 -55.07
C ALA A 303 17.50 8.14 -55.66
N ARG A 304 17.50 8.71 -56.88
CA ARG A 304 18.70 9.33 -57.42
C ARG A 304 18.96 10.56 -56.55
N LEU A 305 19.96 10.45 -55.67
CA LEU A 305 20.63 11.60 -55.07
C LEU A 305 21.24 12.47 -56.18
#